data_AF-A0A699TCH8-F1
#
_entry.id   AF-A0A699TCH8-F1
#
_cell.length_a   1.000
_cell.length_b   1.000
_cell.length_c   1.000
_cell.angle_alpha   90.00
_cell.angle_beta   90.00
_cell.angle_gamma   90.00
#
_symmetry.space_group_name_H-M   'P 1'
#
loop_
_entity.id
_entity.type
_entity.pdbx_description
1 polymer ?
#
loop_
_entity_poly.entity_id
_entity_poly.type
_entity_poly.pdbx_seq_one_letter_code
_entity_poly.pdbx_strand_id
1 'polypeptide(L)'
;VLRLWVSSVDFTGDVQIGPQVLRQLSDIYRKLRGTLRFLLGNLHDWKAENSIAYDNLPEIDQHALFQLDNVVKNIKESYETYEFFKIYQMIQRFAIVDLSNFYFDVAKDRLYVGGASSFTRRSC
;
A
#
# COMPACT_ATOMS: atom_id res chain seq x y z
N VAL A 1 13.03 9.45 -6.48
CA VAL A 1 13.64 8.32 -7.22
C VAL A 1 14.96 7.88 -6.61
N LEU A 2 15.98 8.74 -6.46
CA LEU A 2 17.28 8.33 -5.87
C LEU A 2 17.18 7.80 -4.42
N ARG A 3 16.38 8.43 -3.54
CA ARG A 3 16.16 7.90 -2.19
C ARG A 3 15.54 6.49 -2.19
N LEU A 4 14.64 6.24 -3.13
CA LEU A 4 14.01 4.93 -3.30
C LEU A 4 15.02 3.89 -3.82
N TRP A 5 15.95 4.30 -4.69
CA TRP A 5 17.08 3.47 -5.11
C TRP A 5 17.94 3.07 -3.91
N VAL A 6 18.34 4.03 -3.07
CA VAL A 6 19.15 3.77 -1.87
C VAL A 6 18.44 2.78 -0.94
N SER A 7 17.13 2.93 -0.73
CA SER A 7 16.38 1.97 0.10
C SER A 7 16.21 0.59 -0.54
N SER A 8 16.38 0.46 -1.87
CA SER A 8 16.15 -0.81 -2.59
C SER A 8 17.39 -1.69 -2.67
N VAL A 9 18.58 -1.15 -2.40
CA VAL A 9 19.84 -1.86 -2.53
C VAL A 9 20.30 -2.40 -1.18
N ASP A 10 20.90 -3.59 -1.21
CA ASP A 10 21.65 -4.10 -0.07
C ASP A 10 23.01 -3.38 -0.01
N PHE A 11 23.20 -2.57 1.02
CA PHE A 11 24.40 -1.74 1.20
C PHE A 11 25.57 -2.50 1.83
N THR A 12 25.40 -3.78 2.18
CA THR A 12 26.48 -4.61 2.75
C THR A 12 27.53 -5.01 1.71
N GLY A 13 27.21 -4.88 0.42
CA GLY A 13 28.13 -5.13 -0.69
C GLY A 13 28.16 -4.00 -1.71
N ASP A 14 28.90 -4.22 -2.81
CA ASP A 14 28.98 -3.26 -3.90
C ASP A 14 27.62 -3.08 -4.60
N VAL A 15 27.14 -1.84 -4.61
CA VAL A 15 25.85 -1.50 -5.21
C VAL A 15 26.00 -1.01 -6.64
N GLN A 16 25.28 -1.63 -7.56
CA GLN A 16 25.27 -1.24 -8.96
C GLN A 16 24.22 -0.14 -9.21
N ILE A 17 24.63 0.93 -9.89
CA ILE A 17 23.73 1.99 -10.36
C ILE A 17 23.89 2.17 -11.86
N GLY A 18 22.76 2.20 -12.56
CA GLY A 18 22.74 2.37 -14.01
C GLY A 18 21.41 2.91 -14.51
N PRO A 19 21.36 3.39 -15.77
CA PRO A 19 20.18 4.01 -16.35
C PRO A 19 18.99 3.03 -16.48
N GLN A 20 19.23 1.72 -16.51
CA GLN A 20 18.18 0.70 -16.50
C GLN A 20 17.55 0.55 -15.10
N VAL A 21 18.38 0.45 -14.05
CA VAL A 21 17.94 0.36 -12.65
C VAL A 21 17.10 1.57 -12.25
N LEU A 22 17.57 2.78 -12.61
CA LEU A 22 16.83 4.01 -12.33
C LEU A 22 15.50 4.11 -13.09
N ARG A 23 15.43 3.57 -14.32
CA ARG A 23 14.18 3.48 -15.09
C ARG A 23 13.18 2.55 -14.40
N GLN A 24 13.60 1.34 -14.03
CA GLN A 24 12.75 0.38 -13.32
C GLN A 24 12.22 0.95 -12.00
N LEU A 25 13.07 1.65 -11.25
CA LEU A 25 12.65 2.31 -10.00
C LEU A 25 11.68 3.47 -10.22
N SER A 26 11.82 4.20 -11.32
CA SER A 26 10.86 5.23 -11.71
C SER A 26 9.47 4.61 -11.96
N ASP A 27 9.42 3.47 -12.65
CA ASP A 27 8.15 2.78 -12.92
C ASP A 27 7.49 2.27 -11.63
N ILE A 28 8.28 1.70 -10.72
CA ILE A 28 7.80 1.23 -9.41
C ILE A 28 7.29 2.41 -8.58
N TYR A 29 8.02 3.53 -8.56
CA TYR A 29 7.57 4.75 -7.91
C TYR A 29 6.25 5.28 -8.48
N ARG A 30 6.07 5.24 -9.81
CA ARG A 30 4.80 5.64 -10.46
C ARG A 30 3.65 4.73 -10.04
N LYS A 31 3.87 3.41 -9.96
CA LYS A 31 2.87 2.45 -9.49
C LYS A 31 2.47 2.73 -8.05
N LEU A 32 3.45 2.86 -7.15
CA LEU A 32 3.20 3.17 -5.74
C LEU A 32 2.42 4.48 -5.58
N ARG A 33 2.83 5.53 -6.31
CA ARG A 33 2.12 6.81 -6.32
C ARG A 33 0.68 6.66 -6.83
N GLY A 34 0.46 5.82 -7.85
CA GLY A 34 -0.87 5.50 -8.37
C GLY A 34 -1.75 4.86 -7.31
N THR A 35 -1.24 3.85 -6.60
CA THR A 35 -1.93 3.18 -5.48
C THR A 35 -2.32 4.17 -4.39
N LEU A 36 -1.38 5.01 -3.94
CA LEU A 36 -1.66 6.03 -2.92
C LEU A 36 -2.66 7.09 -3.38
N ARG A 37 -2.59 7.49 -4.66
CA ARG A 37 -3.53 8.45 -5.24
C ARG A 37 -4.94 7.87 -5.29
N PHE A 38 -5.08 6.58 -5.61
CA PHE A 38 -6.37 5.90 -5.57
C PHE A 38 -6.98 5.92 -4.17
N LEU A 39 -6.20 5.57 -3.14
CA LEU A 39 -6.66 5.64 -1.74
C LEU A 39 -7.12 7.06 -1.38
N LEU A 40 -6.26 8.07 -1.58
CA LEU A 40 -6.58 9.46 -1.24
C LEU A 40 -7.80 10.00 -2.01
N GLY A 41 -7.96 9.59 -3.27
CA GLY A 41 -9.12 9.99 -4.08
C GLY A 41 -10.44 9.47 -3.53
N ASN A 42 -10.44 8.31 -2.86
CA ASN A 42 -11.64 7.72 -2.26
C ASN A 42 -11.95 8.23 -0.85
N LEU A 43 -11.06 9.01 -0.23
CA LEU A 43 -11.26 9.58 1.11
C LEU A 43 -11.82 11.01 1.13
N HIS A 44 -12.11 11.61 -0.04
CA HIS A 44 -12.46 13.02 -0.16
C HIS A 44 -13.71 13.45 0.62
N ASP A 45 -14.66 12.53 0.84
CA ASP A 45 -15.91 12.73 1.56
C ASP A 45 -16.00 11.88 2.85
N TRP A 46 -14.91 11.19 3.21
CA TRP A 46 -14.84 10.38 4.41
C TRP A 46 -14.67 11.27 5.66
N LYS A 47 -15.35 10.90 6.74
CA LYS A 47 -15.26 11.59 8.04
C LYS A 47 -15.11 10.54 9.15
N ALA A 48 -14.31 10.86 10.17
CA ALA A 48 -14.04 9.96 11.29
C ALA A 48 -15.31 9.49 12.02
N GLU A 49 -16.33 10.35 12.13
CA GLU A 49 -17.63 10.02 12.73
C GLU A 49 -18.37 8.88 12.02
N ASN A 50 -18.06 8.63 10.74
CA ASN A 50 -18.67 7.58 9.94
C ASN A 50 -17.86 6.27 9.94
N SER A 51 -16.81 6.17 10.77
CA SER A 51 -15.99 4.97 10.86
C SER A 51 -16.80 3.78 11.36
N ILE A 52 -16.60 2.62 10.74
CA ILE A 52 -17.22 1.36 11.13
C ILE A 52 -16.25 0.60 12.04
N ALA A 53 -16.76 0.03 13.14
CA ALA A 53 -15.95 -0.79 14.04
C ALA A 53 -15.41 -2.04 13.32
N TYR A 54 -14.21 -2.49 13.68
CA TYR A 54 -13.53 -3.60 13.02
C TYR A 54 -14.40 -4.86 12.90
N ASP A 55 -15.06 -5.26 13.99
CA ASP A 55 -15.90 -6.46 14.03
C ASP A 55 -17.13 -6.38 13.10
N ASN A 56 -17.52 -5.17 12.70
CA ASN A 56 -18.62 -4.93 11.78
C ASN A 56 -18.15 -4.74 10.33
N LEU A 57 -16.84 -4.77 10.05
CA LEU A 57 -16.33 -4.69 8.70
C LEU A 57 -16.56 -6.02 7.96
N PRO A 58 -16.81 -5.99 6.64
CA PRO A 58 -16.71 -7.17 5.79
C PRO A 58 -15.35 -7.86 5.92
N GLU A 59 -15.34 -9.19 5.80
CA GLU A 59 -14.12 -10.01 5.95
C GLU A 59 -12.98 -9.57 5.03
N ILE A 60 -13.30 -9.08 3.82
CA ILE A 60 -12.29 -8.57 2.89
C ILE A 60 -11.60 -7.30 3.40
N ASP A 61 -12.33 -6.42 4.07
CA ASP A 61 -11.83 -5.18 4.63
C ASP A 61 -11.00 -5.49 5.89
N GLN A 62 -11.49 -6.42 6.72
CA GLN A 62 -10.72 -6.97 7.86
C GLN A 62 -9.42 -7.62 7.40
N HIS A 63 -9.44 -8.38 6.31
CA HIS A 63 -8.26 -9.00 5.72
C HIS A 63 -7.25 -7.94 5.24
N ALA A 64 -7.70 -6.89 4.56
CA ALA A 64 -6.82 -5.80 4.14
C ALA A 64 -6.13 -5.10 5.33
N LEU A 65 -6.87 -4.87 6.43
CA LEU A 65 -6.31 -4.32 7.66
C LEU A 65 -5.33 -5.28 8.35
N PHE A 66 -5.61 -6.58 8.35
CA PHE A 66 -4.69 -7.60 8.86
C PHE A 66 -3.38 -7.63 8.05
N GLN A 67 -3.47 -7.58 6.72
CA GLN A 67 -2.28 -7.50 5.86
C GLN A 67 -1.48 -6.22 6.13
N LEU A 68 -2.16 -5.09 6.35
CA LEU A 68 -1.51 -3.84 6.74
C LEU A 68 -0.77 -3.96 8.08
N ASP A 69 -1.39 -4.55 9.09
CA ASP A 69 -0.77 -4.74 10.41
C ASP A 69 0.50 -5.59 10.31
N ASN A 70 0.43 -6.71 9.56
CA ASN A 70 1.60 -7.54 9.28
C ASN A 70 2.71 -6.75 8.58
N VAL A 71 2.39 -5.95 7.56
CA VAL A 71 3.37 -5.13 6.86
C VAL A 71 4.00 -4.10 7.81
N VAL A 72 3.19 -3.40 8.62
CA VAL A 72 3.68 -2.40 9.58
C VAL A 72 4.60 -3.04 10.62
N LYS A 73 4.25 -4.22 11.14
CA LYS A 73 5.07 -4.96 12.10
C LYS A 73 6.43 -5.32 11.50
N ASN A 74 6.44 -5.95 10.33
CA ASN A 74 7.69 -6.34 9.68
C ASN A 74 8.55 -5.13 9.25
N ILE A 75 7.92 -4.01 8.87
CA ILE A 75 8.63 -2.76 8.56
C ILE A 75 9.32 -2.22 9.82
N LYS A 76 8.65 -2.19 10.97
CA LYS A 76 9.25 -1.77 12.23
C LYS A 76 10.46 -2.63 12.59
N GLU A 77 10.31 -3.96 12.51
CA GLU A 77 11.42 -4.89 12.76
C GLU A 77 12.59 -4.66 11.80
N SER A 78 12.32 -4.43 10.51
CA SER A 78 13.36 -4.17 9.51
C SER A 78 14.06 -2.81 9.70
N TYR A 79 13.39 -1.83 10.33
CA TYR A 79 14.02 -0.56 10.70
C TYR A 79 15.03 -0.75 11.82
N GLU A 80 14.74 -1.60 12.81
CA GLU A 80 15.66 -1.92 13.91
C GLU A 80 16.92 -2.64 13.43
N THR A 81 16.80 -3.47 12.38
CA THR A 81 17.94 -4.19 11.77
C THR A 81 18.61 -3.43 10.63
N TYR A 82 18.15 -2.21 10.31
CA TYR A 82 18.61 -1.40 9.17
C TYR A 82 18.46 -2.12 7.80
N GLU A 83 17.57 -3.09 7.68
CA GLU A 83 17.34 -3.86 6.45
C GLU A 83 16.35 -3.14 5.50
N PHE A 84 16.71 -1.95 5.03
CA PHE A 84 15.83 -1.10 4.21
C PHE A 84 15.36 -1.76 2.91
N PHE A 85 16.16 -2.63 2.32
CA PHE A 85 15.79 -3.37 1.10
C PHE A 85 14.57 -4.28 1.34
N LYS A 86 14.43 -4.85 2.55
CA LYS A 86 13.24 -5.63 2.92
C LYS A 86 12.01 -4.73 3.00
N ILE A 87 12.14 -3.54 3.61
CA ILE A 87 11.07 -2.55 3.68
C ILE A 87 10.58 -2.20 2.27
N TYR A 88 11.52 -1.93 1.36
CA TYR A 88 11.20 -1.64 -0.04
C TYR A 88 10.41 -2.78 -0.70
N GLN A 89 10.88 -4.03 -0.56
CA GLN A 89 10.20 -5.21 -1.13
C GLN A 89 8.80 -5.41 -0.55
N MET A 90 8.64 -5.25 0.77
CA MET A 90 7.35 -5.39 1.45
C MET A 90 6.35 -4.33 1.00
N ILE A 91 6.75 -3.06 0.95
CA ILE A 91 5.88 -1.96 0.48
C ILE A 91 5.48 -2.19 -0.97
N GLN A 92 6.44 -2.59 -1.82
CA GLN A 92 6.16 -2.86 -3.23
C GLN A 92 5.15 -4.01 -3.39
N ARG A 93 5.37 -5.12 -2.68
CA ARG A 93 4.46 -6.28 -2.71
C ARG A 93 3.07 -5.88 -2.21
N PHE A 94 2.98 -5.18 -1.08
CA PHE A 94 1.72 -4.74 -0.51
C PHE A 94 0.94 -3.82 -1.44
N ALA A 95 1.61 -2.81 -2.02
CA ALA A 95 0.95 -1.85 -2.91
C ALA A 95 0.47 -2.48 -4.22
N ILE A 96 1.22 -3.43 -4.78
CA ILE A 96 0.90 -4.04 -6.08
C ILE A 96 -0.03 -5.24 -5.91
N VAL A 97 0.33 -6.19 -5.07
CA VAL A 97 -0.35 -7.48 -4.95
C VAL A 97 -1.56 -7.37 -4.04
N ASP A 98 -1.35 -6.99 -2.78
CA ASP A 98 -2.42 -7.01 -1.78
C ASP A 98 -3.45 -5.89 -2.03
N LEU A 99 -2.99 -4.67 -2.34
CA LEU A 99 -3.86 -3.53 -2.62
C LEU A 99 -4.35 -3.48 -4.06
N SER A 100 -3.46 -3.19 -5.02
CA SER A 100 -3.89 -2.85 -6.39
C SER A 100 -4.53 -4.03 -7.14
N ASN A 101 -3.95 -5.22 -7.04
CA ASN A 101 -4.41 -6.38 -7.81
C ASN A 101 -5.59 -7.10 -7.14
N PHE A 102 -5.71 -7.03 -5.81
CA PHE A 102 -6.73 -7.75 -5.07
C PHE A 102 -7.75 -6.79 -4.44
N TYR A 103 -7.38 -6.05 -3.39
CA TYR A 103 -8.34 -5.27 -2.61
C TYR A 103 -9.07 -4.21 -3.45
N PHE A 104 -8.34 -3.42 -4.25
CA PHE A 104 -8.95 -2.37 -5.06
C PHE A 104 -9.85 -2.92 -6.16
N ASP A 105 -9.53 -4.09 -6.70
CA ASP A 105 -10.34 -4.66 -7.77
C ASP A 105 -11.72 -5.07 -7.25
N VAL A 106 -11.77 -5.64 -6.06
CA VAL A 106 -13.03 -5.96 -5.38
C VAL A 106 -13.73 -4.71 -4.83
N ALA A 107 -12.97 -3.76 -4.28
CA ALA A 107 -13.54 -2.57 -3.64
C ALA A 107 -14.13 -1.56 -4.64
N LYS A 108 -13.65 -1.50 -5.89
CA LYS A 108 -14.16 -0.55 -6.92
C LYS A 108 -15.67 -0.58 -7.06
N ASP A 109 -16.28 -1.76 -7.09
CA ASP A 109 -17.72 -1.89 -7.28
C ASP A 109 -18.49 -1.22 -6.13
N ARG A 110 -18.07 -1.48 -4.88
CA ARG A 110 -18.65 -0.85 -3.69
C ARG A 110 -18.40 0.66 -3.64
N LEU A 111 -17.22 1.11 -4.06
CA LEU A 111 -16.83 2.52 -4.06
C LEU A 111 -17.56 3.34 -5.12
N TYR A 112 -17.85 2.75 -6.29
CA TYR A 112 -18.44 3.46 -7.44
C TYR A 112 -19.96 3.32 -7.54
N VAL A 113 -20.50 2.18 -7.10
CA VAL A 113 -21.95 1.90 -7.18
C VAL A 113 -22.65 2.22 -5.86
N GLY A 114 -21.95 2.06 -4.72
CA GLY A 114 -22.49 2.37 -3.41
C GLY A 114 -22.79 3.86 -3.25
N GLY A 115 -23.96 4.20 -2.70
CA GLY A 115 -24.26 5.59 -2.33
C GLY A 115 -23.24 6.14 -1.33
N ALA A 116 -23.02 7.46 -1.32
CA ALA A 116 -21.99 8.10 -0.48
C ALA A 116 -22.11 7.75 1.02
N SER A 117 -23.34 7.54 1.51
CA SER A 117 -23.64 7.13 2.88
C SER A 117 -23.86 5.63 3.09
N SER A 118 -23.73 4.82 2.03
CA SER A 118 -23.99 3.38 2.11
C SER A 118 -22.96 2.67 2.99
N PHE A 119 -23.43 1.67 3.74
CA PHE A 119 -22.58 0.83 4.58
C PHE A 119 -21.45 0.18 3.77
N THR A 120 -21.77 -0.36 2.60
CA THR A 120 -20.81 -1.05 1.72
C THR A 120 -19.68 -0.16 1.26
N ARG A 121 -19.93 1.13 1.04
CA ARG A 121 -18.90 2.11 0.70
C ARG A 121 -18.10 2.57 1.92
N ARG A 122 -18.77 2.76 3.06
CA ARG A 122 -18.15 3.25 4.30
C ARG A 122 -17.28 2.22 5.01
N SER A 123 -17.48 0.93 4.73
CA SER A 123 -16.66 -0.14 5.26
C SER A 123 -15.34 -0.33 4.52
N CYS A 124 -15.19 0.27 3.32
CA CYS A 124 -14.01 0.19 2.47
C CYS A 124 -12.85 1.08 2.95
#